data_AF-A0A645E244-F1
#
_entry.id   AF-A0A645E244-F1
#
_cell.length_a   1.000
_cell.length_b   1.000
_cell.length_c   1.000
_cell.angle_alpha   90.00
_cell.angle_beta   90.00
_cell.angle_gamma   90.00
#
_symmetry.space_group_name_H-M   'P 1'
#
loop_
_entity.id
_entity.type
_entity.pdbx_description
1 polymer ?
#
loop_
_entity_poly.entity_id
_entity_poly.type
_entity_poly.pdbx_seq_one_letter_code
_entity_poly.pdbx_strand_id
1 'polypeptide(L)'
;MGNHTPGPWFVDENNDIWRRDPKELYENGGGVAGDKPLACCYKGWFGEGQTGYPAAANAQLISAAPDLLAALKKALEALERADDYGVPGLGRVIDAADDAIRKADGEGE
;
A
#
# COMPACT_ATOMS: atom_id res chain seq x y z
N MET A 1 -13.17 -12.81 -3.82
CA MET A 1 -13.14 -12.41 -2.39
C MET A 1 -11.68 -12.34 -1.95
N GLY A 2 -11.16 -11.12 -1.77
CA GLY A 2 -9.97 -10.78 -0.98
C GLY A 2 -8.61 -11.29 -1.45
N ASN A 3 -8.08 -10.79 -2.57
CA ASN A 3 -6.67 -10.99 -2.97
C ASN A 3 -5.68 -10.02 -2.28
N HIS A 4 -6.14 -9.23 -1.30
CA HIS A 4 -5.32 -8.26 -0.58
C HIS A 4 -4.94 -8.82 0.78
N THR A 5 -3.69 -8.61 1.18
CA THR A 5 -3.27 -8.84 2.57
C THR A 5 -3.89 -7.73 3.43
N PRO A 6 -4.88 -7.96 4.30
CA PRO A 6 -5.48 -6.85 5.04
C PRO A 6 -4.43 -6.18 5.93
N GLY A 7 -4.38 -4.85 5.91
CA GLY A 7 -3.56 -4.05 6.83
C GLY A 7 -4.13 -4.02 8.25
N PRO A 8 -3.46 -3.36 9.20
CA PRO A 8 -2.25 -2.53 9.01
C PRO A 8 -0.98 -3.37 8.77
N TRP A 9 -0.01 -2.81 8.03
CA TRP A 9 1.32 -3.39 7.84
C TRP A 9 2.40 -2.51 8.48
N PHE A 10 3.52 -3.11 8.87
CA PHE A 10 4.60 -2.43 9.58
C PHE A 10 5.90 -2.53 8.80
N VAL A 11 6.70 -1.47 8.82
CA VAL A 11 8.02 -1.43 8.18
C VAL A 11 9.10 -1.48 9.24
N ASP A 12 10.10 -2.33 9.05
CA ASP A 12 11.27 -2.40 9.93
C ASP A 12 12.46 -1.58 9.41
N GLU A 13 13.56 -1.61 10.16
CA GLU A 13 14.80 -0.89 9.80
C GLU A 13 15.48 -1.44 8.53
N ASN A 14 15.15 -2.67 8.12
CA ASN A 14 15.66 -3.31 6.91
C ASN A 14 14.78 -3.04 5.68
N ASN A 15 13.66 -2.31 5.84
CA ASN A 15 12.64 -2.08 4.80
C ASN A 15 11.82 -3.33 4.47
N ASP A 16 11.74 -4.26 5.41
CA ASP A 16 10.83 -5.40 5.33
C ASP A 16 9.45 -5.00 5.85
N ILE A 17 8.42 -5.57 5.24
CA ILE A 17 7.01 -5.26 5.48
C ILE A 17 6.38 -6.43 6.21
N TRP A 18 5.75 -6.17 7.35
CA TRP A 18 5.28 -7.18 8.30
C TRP A 18 3.79 -7.06 8.55
N ARG A 19 3.12 -8.18 8.90
CA ARG A 19 1.71 -8.18 9.34
C ARG A 19 1.53 -7.64 10.76
N ARG A 20 2.62 -7.61 11.54
CA ARG A 20 2.68 -7.22 12.95
C ARG A 20 3.89 -6.34 13.17
N ASP A 21 3.90 -5.55 14.23
CA ASP A 21 5.09 -4.80 14.60
C ASP A 21 6.20 -5.81 14.94
N PRO A 22 7.35 -5.78 14.25
CA PRO A 22 8.47 -6.69 14.50
C PRO A 22 8.90 -6.72 15.97
N LYS A 23 8.69 -5.64 16.72
CA LYS A 23 9.01 -5.56 18.17
C LYS A 23 8.19 -6.53 19.02
N GLU A 24 7.06 -7.02 18.51
CA GLU A 24 6.24 -8.03 19.20
C GLU A 24 6.82 -9.45 19.11
N LEU A 25 7.76 -9.70 18.19
CA LEU A 25 8.34 -11.02 17.94
C LEU A 25 9.39 -11.41 18.99
N TYR A 26 9.46 -12.70 19.33
CA TYR A 26 10.44 -13.24 20.29
C TYR A 26 11.89 -12.91 19.90
N GLU A 27 12.23 -12.97 18.62
CA GLU A 27 13.58 -12.61 18.14
C GLU A 27 13.98 -11.16 18.45
N ASN A 28 13.00 -10.27 18.65
CA ASN A 28 13.19 -8.86 18.96
C ASN A 28 12.84 -8.52 20.42
N GLY A 29 12.69 -9.53 21.29
CA GLY A 29 12.39 -9.36 22.71
C GLY A 29 10.90 -9.20 23.05
N GLY A 30 10.01 -9.47 22.09
CA GLY A 30 8.56 -9.44 22.28
C GLY A 30 7.98 -10.74 22.85
N GLY A 31 6.65 -10.88 22.76
CA GLY A 31 5.87 -11.99 23.34
C GLY A 31 5.27 -12.97 22.34
N VAL A 32 5.56 -12.82 21.04
CA VAL A 32 4.92 -13.56 19.95
C VAL A 32 5.92 -14.48 19.25
N ALA A 33 5.51 -15.73 19.02
CA ALA A 33 6.29 -16.68 18.24
C ALA A 33 6.40 -16.25 16.78
N GLY A 34 7.60 -16.40 16.21
CA GLY A 34 8.08 -15.83 14.94
C GLY A 34 7.06 -15.58 13.83
N ASP A 35 7.33 -14.54 13.05
CA ASP A 35 6.58 -14.13 11.86
C ASP A 35 7.54 -14.03 10.67
N LYS A 36 7.02 -13.96 9.44
CA LYS A 36 7.84 -13.72 8.25
C LYS A 36 7.40 -12.42 7.57
N PRO A 37 8.34 -11.67 6.98
CA PRO A 37 7.97 -10.50 6.22
C PRO A 37 7.09 -10.89 5.02
N LEU A 38 6.08 -10.08 4.77
CA LEU A 38 5.17 -10.14 3.62
C LEU A 38 5.89 -9.80 2.33
N ALA A 39 6.79 -8.82 2.40
CA ALA A 39 7.55 -8.29 1.28
C ALA A 39 8.81 -7.60 1.81
N CYS A 40 9.81 -7.45 0.94
CA CYS A 40 11.07 -6.76 1.23
C CYS A 40 11.33 -5.72 0.15
N CYS A 41 11.65 -4.48 0.54
CA CYS A 41 12.02 -3.44 -0.41
C CYS A 41 13.55 -3.34 -0.55
N TYR A 42 14.08 -3.85 -1.67
CA TYR A 42 15.53 -3.82 -1.94
C TYR A 42 15.98 -2.57 -2.70
N LYS A 43 17.25 -2.19 -2.48
CA LYS A 43 17.96 -1.16 -3.22
C LYS A 43 18.38 -1.72 -4.59
N GLY A 44 17.65 -1.39 -5.65
CA GLY A 44 17.98 -1.76 -7.03
C GLY A 44 17.68 -3.21 -7.44
N TRP A 45 18.13 -3.62 -8.63
CA TRP A 45 18.11 -5.01 -9.07
C TRP A 45 19.00 -5.86 -8.14
N PHE A 46 18.48 -7.00 -7.72
CA PHE A 46 19.20 -7.94 -6.85
C PHE A 46 20.55 -8.29 -7.47
N GLY A 47 21.65 -7.86 -6.84
CA GLY A 47 23.01 -8.31 -7.16
C GLY A 47 24.00 -7.28 -7.70
N GLU A 48 23.62 -6.03 -8.00
CA GLU A 48 24.54 -5.11 -8.72
C GLU A 48 24.96 -3.83 -7.97
N GLY A 49 24.66 -3.70 -6.67
CA GLY A 49 25.24 -2.63 -5.84
C GLY A 49 24.94 -1.18 -6.31
N GLN A 50 23.99 -0.99 -7.24
CA GLN A 50 23.63 0.32 -7.75
C GLN A 50 22.62 1.01 -6.83
N THR A 51 22.87 2.28 -6.54
CA THR A 51 21.99 3.16 -5.74
C THR A 51 20.75 3.57 -6.54
N GLY A 52 19.74 2.70 -6.58
CA GLY A 52 18.42 3.03 -7.10
C GLY A 52 17.42 3.34 -5.97
N TYR A 53 16.80 4.54 -6.04
CA TYR A 53 15.57 5.07 -5.38
C TYR A 53 15.37 4.80 -3.85
N PRO A 54 14.70 5.69 -3.09
CA PRO A 54 14.57 5.53 -1.62
C PRO A 54 13.72 4.32 -1.22
N ALA A 55 14.37 3.18 -0.93
CA ALA A 55 13.74 1.94 -0.47
C ALA A 55 12.80 2.12 0.73
N ALA A 56 13.17 2.99 1.67
CA ALA A 56 12.34 3.34 2.82
C ALA A 56 11.02 4.02 2.42
N ALA A 57 11.05 4.91 1.43
CA ALA A 57 9.84 5.57 0.93
C ALA A 57 8.92 4.56 0.22
N ASN A 58 9.49 3.62 -0.54
CA ASN A 58 8.73 2.55 -1.19
C ASN A 58 8.12 1.59 -0.15
N ALA A 59 8.87 1.21 0.88
CA ALA A 59 8.37 0.37 1.96
C ALA A 59 7.25 1.07 2.74
N GLN A 60 7.41 2.36 3.06
CA GLN A 60 6.36 3.17 3.66
C GLN A 60 5.12 3.24 2.77
N LEU A 61 5.29 3.48 1.47
CA LEU A 61 4.19 3.54 0.51
C LEU A 61 3.42 2.21 0.43
N ILE A 62 4.13 1.09 0.35
CA ILE A 62 3.51 -0.23 0.34
C ILE A 62 2.81 -0.46 1.68
N SER A 63 3.44 -0.18 2.82
CA SER A 63 2.82 -0.35 4.14
C SER A 63 1.52 0.44 4.33
N ALA A 64 1.46 1.63 3.75
CA ALA A 64 0.28 2.50 3.77
C ALA A 64 -0.75 2.14 2.69
N ALA A 65 -0.45 1.22 1.76
CA ALA A 65 -1.30 0.95 0.59
C ALA A 65 -2.75 0.58 0.95
N PRO A 66 -3.05 -0.20 2.00
CA PRO A 66 -4.43 -0.48 2.40
C PRO A 66 -5.19 0.78 2.85
N ASP A 67 -4.56 1.62 3.67
CA ASP A 67 -5.16 2.85 4.18
C ASP A 67 -5.30 3.90 3.07
N LEU A 68 -4.30 3.98 2.17
CA LEU A 68 -4.33 4.83 0.99
C LEU A 68 -5.46 4.41 0.04
N LEU A 69 -5.64 3.11 -0.21
CA LEU A 69 -6.75 2.59 -1.00
C LEU A 69 -8.11 2.92 -0.36
N ALA A 70 -8.24 2.75 0.96
CA ALA A 70 -9.45 3.12 1.68
C ALA A 70 -9.75 4.63 1.61
N ALA A 71 -8.71 5.48 1.70
CA ALA A 71 -8.85 6.92 1.55
C ALA A 71 -9.24 7.32 0.12
N LEU A 72 -8.65 6.69 -0.90
CA LEU A 72 -8.98 6.92 -2.30
C LEU A 72 -10.42 6.51 -2.62
N LYS A 73 -10.89 5.37 -2.10
CA LYS A 73 -12.31 4.95 -2.24
C LYS A 73 -13.28 5.99 -1.66
N LYS A 74 -13.00 6.51 -0.46
CA LYS A 74 -13.80 7.58 0.16
C LYS A 74 -13.75 8.89 -0.63
N ALA A 75 -12.59 9.22 -1.19
CA ALA A 75 -12.44 10.40 -2.03
C ALA A 75 -13.27 10.25 -3.32
N LEU A 76 -13.26 9.08 -3.94
CA LEU A 76 -14.07 8.77 -5.13
C LEU A 76 -15.57 8.97 -4.84
N GLU A 77 -16.09 8.41 -3.74
CA GLU A 77 -17.49 8.62 -3.34
C GLU A 77 -17.85 10.11 -3.17
N ALA A 78 -16.91 10.93 -2.68
CA ALA A 78 -17.13 12.36 -2.52
C ALA A 78 -17.09 13.11 -3.86
N LEU A 79 -16.24 12.67 -4.80
CA LEU A 79 -16.15 13.22 -6.15
C LEU A 79 -17.41 12.87 -6.96
N GLU A 80 -17.89 11.63 -6.90
CA GLU A 80 -19.13 11.19 -7.55
C GLU A 80 -20.33 12.03 -7.07
N ARG A 81 -20.46 12.23 -5.75
CA ARG A 81 -21.48 13.14 -5.19
C ARG A 81 -21.34 14.59 -5.64
N ALA A 82 -20.12 15.04 -5.95
CA ALA A 82 -19.88 16.39 -6.43
C ALA A 82 -20.20 16.52 -7.95
N ASP A 83 -20.09 15.44 -8.71
CA ASP A 83 -20.44 15.40 -10.14
C ASP A 83 -21.94 15.59 -10.38
N ASP A 84 -22.79 15.21 -9.42
CA ASP A 84 -24.22 15.53 -9.41
C ASP A 84 -24.51 17.04 -9.56
N TYR A 85 -23.54 17.90 -9.22
CA TYR A 85 -23.63 19.36 -9.37
C TYR A 85 -23.06 19.87 -10.71
N GLY A 86 -22.66 18.97 -11.62
CA GLY A 86 -22.25 19.28 -12.99
C GLY A 86 -20.89 19.95 -13.12
N VAL A 87 -19.93 19.63 -12.25
CA VAL A 87 -18.60 20.25 -12.24
C VAL A 87 -17.81 19.83 -13.51
N PRO A 88 -17.45 20.77 -14.41
CA PRO A 88 -16.78 20.41 -15.66
C PRO A 88 -15.44 19.71 -15.45
N GLY A 89 -15.24 18.57 -16.11
CA GLY A 89 -14.00 17.80 -16.06
C GLY A 89 -13.87 16.84 -14.88
N LEU A 90 -14.83 16.85 -13.94
CA LEU A 90 -14.84 15.99 -12.76
C LEU A 90 -15.02 14.51 -13.11
N GLY A 91 -15.91 14.19 -14.07
CA GLY A 91 -16.08 12.82 -14.57
C GLY A 91 -14.77 12.14 -15.02
N ARG A 92 -13.85 12.87 -15.67
CA ARG A 92 -12.54 12.30 -16.07
C ARG A 92 -11.64 11.99 -14.87
N VAL A 93 -11.76 12.75 -13.78
CA VAL A 93 -11.01 12.52 -12.55
C VAL A 93 -11.59 11.31 -11.81
N ILE A 94 -12.92 11.18 -11.81
CA ILE A 94 -13.63 10.01 -11.27
C ILE A 94 -13.20 8.74 -12.03
N ASP A 95 -13.28 8.74 -13.36
CA ASP A 95 -12.87 7.60 -14.20
C ASP A 95 -11.42 7.17 -13.91
N ALA A 96 -10.49 8.15 -13.85
CA ALA A 96 -9.09 7.87 -13.59
C ALA A 96 -8.84 7.31 -12.18
N ALA A 97 -9.60 7.76 -11.18
CA ALA A 97 -9.51 7.28 -9.81
C ALA A 97 -10.13 5.88 -9.66
N ASP A 98 -11.28 5.62 -10.29
CA ASP A 98 -11.91 4.30 -10.32
C ASP A 98 -11.03 3.27 -11.01
N ASP A 99 -10.46 3.61 -12.17
CA ASP A 99 -9.49 2.75 -12.89
C ASP A 99 -8.27 2.40 -12.01
N ALA A 100 -7.75 3.37 -11.26
CA ALA A 100 -6.63 3.15 -10.35
C ALA A 100 -7.02 2.22 -9.19
N ILE A 101 -8.24 2.36 -8.66
CA ILE A 101 -8.79 1.52 -7.60
C ILE A 101 -9.03 0.10 -8.12
N ARG A 102 -9.66 -0.08 -9.28
CA ARG A 102 -9.88 -1.40 -9.91
C ARG A 102 -8.57 -2.13 -10.16
N LYS A 103 -7.54 -1.42 -10.63
CA LYS A 103 -6.19 -2.00 -10.79
C LYS A 103 -5.59 -2.43 -9.45
N ALA A 104 -5.74 -1.62 -8.41
CA ALA A 104 -5.28 -1.98 -7.06
C ALA A 104 -6.06 -3.17 -6.46
N ASP A 105 -7.35 -3.29 -6.77
CA ASP A 105 -8.20 -4.40 -6.35
C ASP A 105 -7.97 -5.69 -7.19
N GLY A 106 -7.17 -5.61 -8.27
CA GLY A 106 -6.86 -6.74 -9.15
C GLY A 106 -7.98 -7.11 -10.12
N GLU A 107 -8.90 -6.17 -10.41
CA GLU A 107 -10.05 -6.38 -11.30
C GLU A 107 -9.80 -5.89 -12.74
N GLY A 108 -8.55 -5.59 -13.10
CA GLY A 108 -8.16 -4.90 -14.34
C GLY A 108 -7.31 -5.69 -15.34
N GLU A 109 -7.28 -7.04 -15.26
CA GLU A 109 -6.66 -7.90 -16.28
C GLU A 109 -7.65 -8.36 -17.36
#